data_AF-A0A968FVJ7-F1
#
_entry.id   AF-A0A968FVJ7-F1
#
_cell.length_a   1.000
_cell.length_b   1.000
_cell.length_c   1.000
_cell.angle_alpha   90.00
_cell.angle_beta   90.00
_cell.angle_gamma   90.00
#
_symmetry.space_group_name_H-M   'P 1'
#
loop_
_entity.id
_entity.type
_entity.pdbx_description
1 polymer ?
#
loop_
_entity_poly.entity_id
_entity_poly.type
_entity_poly.pdbx_seq_one_letter_code
_entity_poly.pdbx_strand_id
1 'polypeptide(L)' 'GDIEVDETQPKKVVLVGPTGSGKTTTLAKLAAEFALHRGKRVALVSLDTYRLGAVDQLRIYGDIMQVPVEMACDRSDFRR' A
#
# COMPACT_ATOMS: atom_id res chain seq x y z
N GLY A 1 -3.16 15.32 9.10
CA GLY A 1 -4.41 14.87 9.73
C GLY A 1 -4.31 13.38 9.95
N ASP A 2 -4.89 12.88 11.02
CA ASP A 2 -4.81 11.47 11.35
C ASP A 2 -5.62 10.61 10.36
N ILE A 3 -5.12 9.42 10.06
CA ILE A 3 -5.84 8.43 9.26
C ILE A 3 -6.70 7.61 10.23
N GLU A 4 -7.98 7.96 10.29
CA GLU A 4 -8.99 7.19 11.03
C GLU A 4 -9.52 6.03 10.18
N VAL A 5 -9.51 4.84 10.78
CA VAL A 5 -9.96 3.59 10.15
C VAL A 5 -11.14 3.06 10.93
N ASP A 6 -12.30 3.01 10.28
CA ASP A 6 -13.51 2.40 10.79
C ASP A 6 -13.55 0.89 10.43
N GLU A 7 -14.30 0.09 11.19
CA GLU A 7 -14.44 -1.35 10.97
C GLU A 7 -15.51 -1.68 9.91
N THR A 8 -16.44 -0.76 9.63
CA THR A 8 -17.55 -1.02 8.71
C THR A 8 -17.16 -0.95 7.23
N GLN A 9 -16.10 -0.19 6.89
CA GLN A 9 -15.65 -0.03 5.51
C GLN A 9 -14.13 0.17 5.38
N PRO A 10 -13.50 -0.30 4.29
CA PRO A 10 -12.08 -0.09 4.07
C PRO A 10 -11.77 1.38 3.81
N LYS A 11 -10.83 1.95 4.57
CA LYS A 11 -10.28 3.29 4.28
C LYS A 11 -9.23 3.19 3.18
N LYS A 12 -9.46 3.86 2.04
CA LYS A 12 -8.48 3.94 0.94
C LYS A 12 -7.58 5.16 1.12
N VAL A 13 -6.27 4.95 1.09
CA VAL A 13 -5.26 6.01 1.17
C VAL A 13 -4.35 5.91 -0.05
N VAL A 14 -4.18 7.02 -0.78
CA VAL A 14 -3.37 7.08 -2.00
C VAL A 14 -2.29 8.14 -1.82
N LEU A 15 -1.04 7.78 -2.10
CA LEU A 15 0.09 8.71 -2.09
C LEU A 15 0.41 9.14 -3.52
N VAL A 16 0.40 10.45 -3.77
CA VAL A 16 0.66 11.05 -5.09
C VAL A 16 1.81 12.06 -4.98
N GLY A 17 2.68 12.10 -5.99
CA GLY A 17 3.84 13.00 -5.99
C GLY A 17 4.94 12.56 -6.96
N PRO A 18 6.00 13.37 -7.16
CA PRO A 18 7.06 13.12 -8.14
C PRO A 18 7.91 11.88 -7.78
N THR A 19 8.62 11.32 -8.76
CA THR A 19 9.59 10.23 -8.53
C THR A 19 10.65 10.64 -7.51
N GLY A 20 11.02 9.74 -6.60
CA GLY A 20 12.01 10.02 -5.55
C GLY A 20 11.47 10.71 -4.30
N SER A 21 10.20 11.15 -4.26
CA SER A 21 9.62 11.81 -3.07
C SER A 21 9.35 10.89 -1.87
N GLY A 22 9.77 9.63 -1.94
CA GLY A 22 9.63 8.66 -0.84
C GLY A 22 8.28 7.96 -0.72
N LYS A 23 7.37 8.05 -1.72
CA LYS A 23 6.02 7.45 -1.65
C LYS A 23 6.02 5.96 -1.27
N THR A 24 6.83 5.14 -1.94
CA THR A 24 6.90 3.70 -1.68
C THR A 24 7.35 3.41 -0.23
N THR A 25 8.38 4.12 0.23
CA THR A 25 8.88 3.99 1.60
C THR A 25 7.85 4.48 2.62
N THR A 26 7.16 5.59 2.36
CA THR A 26 6.10 6.11 3.23
C THR A 26 4.91 5.17 3.29
N LEU A 27 4.51 4.58 2.15
CA LEU A 27 3.43 3.60 2.07
C LEU A 27 3.76 2.35 2.89
N ALA A 28 4.98 1.82 2.78
CA ALA A 28 5.44 0.69 3.60
C ALA A 28 5.44 1.02 5.10
N LYS A 29 5.91 2.21 5.50
CA LYS A 29 5.88 2.67 6.90
C LYS A 29 4.46 2.79 7.44
N LEU A 30 3.55 3.37 6.66
CA LEU A 30 2.14 3.46 7.03
C LEU A 30 1.53 2.07 7.18
N ALA A 31 1.81 1.15 6.26
CA ALA A 31 1.32 -0.22 6.35
C ALA A 31 1.83 -0.93 7.60
N ALA A 32 3.12 -0.78 7.93
CA ALA A 32 3.71 -1.33 9.14
C ALA A 32 3.03 -0.79 10.41
N GLU A 33 2.84 0.54 10.49
CA GLU A 33 2.16 1.20 11.61
C GLU A 33 0.75 0.63 11.82
N PHE A 34 -0.04 0.53 10.76
CA PHE A 34 -1.42 0.07 10.86
C PHE A 34 -1.51 -1.44 11.12
N ALA A 35 -0.69 -2.25 10.45
CA ALA A 35 -0.72 -3.71 10.59
C ALA A 35 -0.10 -4.19 11.90
N LEU A 36 1.09 -3.70 12.24
CA LEU A 36 1.89 -4.23 13.36
C LEU A 36 1.63 -3.52 14.68
N HIS A 37 1.38 -2.20 14.67
CA HIS A 37 1.23 -1.42 15.89
C HIS A 37 -0.24 -1.16 16.26
N ARG A 38 -1.11 -0.96 15.27
CA ARG A 38 -2.54 -0.69 15.49
C ARG A 38 -3.45 -1.89 15.29
N GLY A 39 -2.90 -3.04 14.90
CA GLY A 39 -3.64 -4.30 14.71
C GLY A 39 -4.75 -4.22 13.66
N LYS A 40 -4.63 -3.33 12.67
CA LYS A 40 -5.61 -3.16 11.60
C LYS A 40 -5.30 -4.08 10.43
N ARG A 41 -6.35 -4.51 9.72
CA ARG A 41 -6.20 -5.24 8.46
C ARG A 41 -5.78 -4.25 7.38
N VAL A 42 -4.64 -4.52 6.76
CA VAL A 42 -4.04 -3.69 5.72
C VAL A 42 -3.86 -4.52 4.46
N ALA A 43 -3.99 -3.89 3.30
CA ALA A 43 -3.55 -4.42 2.01
C ALA A 43 -2.79 -3.31 1.28
N LEU A 44 -1.75 -3.67 0.55
CA LEU A 44 -1.01 -2.75 -0.30
C LEU A 44 -1.43 -2.95 -1.75
N VAL A 45 -1.62 -1.85 -2.47
CA VAL A 45 -1.94 -1.89 -3.90
C VAL A 45 -0.93 -1.01 -4.63
N SER A 46 -0.20 -1.59 -5.59
CA SER A 46 0.68 -0.83 -6.48
C SER A 46 -0.07 -0.48 -7.77
N LEU A 47 0.05 0.80 -8.16
CA LEU A 47 -0.33 1.31 -9.49
C LEU A 47 0.91 1.58 -10.36
N ASP A 48 2.12 1.29 -9.86
CA ASP A 48 3.37 1.49 -10.59
C ASP A 48 3.60 0.29 -11.53
N THR A 49 2.93 0.32 -12.69
CA THR A 49 3.01 -0.70 -13.74
C THR A 49 4.19 -0.50 -14.69
N TYR A 50 4.82 0.67 -14.64
CA TYR A 50 5.79 1.11 -15.65
C TYR A 50 7.24 0.84 -15.25
N ARG A 51 7.49 0.60 -13.97
CA ARG A 51 8.84 0.51 -13.42
C ARG A 51 9.16 -0.94 -13.01
N LEU A 52 9.86 -1.64 -13.89
CA LEU A 52 10.42 -2.98 -13.63
C LEU A 52 11.14 -2.98 -12.27
N GLY A 53 10.69 -3.81 -11.32
CA GLY A 53 11.26 -3.95 -9.98
C GLY A 53 10.58 -3.15 -8.85
N ALA A 54 9.70 -2.19 -9.13
CA ALA A 54 8.94 -1.48 -8.09
C ALA A 54 7.97 -2.43 -7.35
N VAL A 55 7.46 -3.42 -8.07
CA VAL A 55 6.60 -4.50 -7.56
C VAL A 55 7.35 -5.38 -6.58
N ASP A 56 8.57 -5.78 -6.92
CA ASP A 56 9.37 -6.68 -6.09
C ASP A 56 9.74 -6.01 -4.76
N GLN A 57 10.06 -4.72 -4.79
CA GLN A 57 10.29 -3.96 -3.56
C GLN A 57 9.05 -3.93 -2.67
N LEU A 58 7.86 -3.71 -3.24
CA LEU A 58 6.62 -3.67 -2.46
C LEU A 58 6.23 -5.06 -1.93
N ARG A 59 6.49 -6.12 -2.70
CA ARG A 59 6.28 -7.51 -2.28
C ARG A 59 7.19 -7.90 -1.11
N ILE A 60 8.47 -7.54 -1.15
CA ILE A 60 9.39 -7.77 -0.02
C ILE A 60 8.83 -7.15 1.27
N TYR A 61 8.33 -5.92 1.19
CA TYR A 61 7.68 -5.28 2.34
C TYR A 61 6.43 -6.04 2.79
N GLY A 62 5.56 -6.44 1.86
CA GLY A 62 4.38 -7.24 2.14
C GLY A 62 4.70 -8.55 2.84
N ASP A 63 5.69 -9.29 2.34
CA ASP A 63 6.13 -10.57 2.91
C ASP A 63 6.68 -10.39 4.33
N ILE A 64 7.49 -9.35 4.57
CA ILE A 64 8.02 -9.03 5.91
C ILE A 64 6.88 -8.73 6.89
N MET A 65 5.86 -7.99 6.45
CA MET A 65 4.73 -7.57 7.29
C MET A 65 3.57 -8.56 7.33
N GLN A 66 3.63 -9.64 6.52
CA GLN A 66 2.51 -10.55 6.28
C GLN A 66 1.24 -9.82 5.81
N VAL A 67 1.40 -8.83 4.93
CA VAL A 67 0.32 -8.01 4.36
C VAL A 67 0.16 -8.33 2.88
N PRO A 68 -1.07 -8.57 2.39
CA PRO A 68 -1.31 -8.82 0.97
C PRO A 68 -0.89 -7.63 0.10
N VAL A 69 -0.22 -7.92 -1.01
CA VAL A 69 0.23 -6.94 -2.00
C VAL A 69 -0.36 -7.27 -3.35
N GLU A 70 -1.20 -6.37 -3.86
CA GLU A 70 -1.85 -6.52 -5.15
C GLU A 70 -1.29 -5.52 -6.16
N MET A 71 -1.35 -5.90 -7.43
CA MET A 71 -1.07 -5.02 -8.55
C MET A 71 -2.36 -4.67 -9.25
N ALA A 72 -2.61 -3.37 -9.41
CA ALA A 72 -3.67 -2.90 -10.28
C ALA A 72 -3.06 -2.40 -11.58
N CYS A 73 -3.12 -3.23 -12.61
CA CYS A 73 -2.56 -2.95 -13.93
C CYS A 73 -3.52 -2.08 -14.76
N ASP A 74 -4.82 -2.23 -14.52
CA ASP A 74 -5.86 -1.45 -15.17
C ASP A 74 -6.97 -1.00 -14.20
N ARG A 75 -7.97 -0.31 -14.76
CA ARG A 75 -9.10 0.21 -13.98
C ARG A 75 -10.02 -0.89 -13.44
N SER A 76 -10.06 -2.05 -14.08
CA SER A 76 -10.81 -3.21 -13.61
C SER A 76 -10.17 -3.78 -12.36
N ASP A 77 -8.85 -3.91 -12.34
CA ASP A 77 -8.10 -4.44 -11.20
C ASP A 77 -8.27 -3.56 -9.95
N PHE A 78 -8.22 -2.23 -10.12
CA PHE A 78 -8.37 -1.28 -9.00
C PHE A 78 -9.78 -1.26 -8.37
N ARG A 79 -10.79 -1.79 -9.07
CA ARG A 79 -12.18 -1.80 -8.62
C ARG A 79 -12.59 -3.06 -7.87
N ARG A 80 -11.74 -4.10 -7.86
CA ARG A 80 -11.92 -5.29 -7.02
C ARG A 80 -11.64 -4.98 -5.55
#